data_AF-A0A8T4XLK4-F1
#
_entry.id   AF-A0A8T4XLK4-F1
#
_cell.length_a   1.000
_cell.length_b   1.000
_cell.length_c   1.000
_cell.angle_alpha   90.00
_cell.angle_beta   90.00
_cell.angle_gamma   90.00
#
_symmetry.space_group_name_H-M   'P 1'
#
loop_
_entity.id
_entity.type
_entity.pdbx_description
1 polymer ?
#
loop_
_entity_poly.entity_id
_entity_poly.type
_entity_poly.pdbx_seq_one_letter_code
_entity_poly.pdbx_strand_id
1 'polypeptide(L)'
;MWRILRRDAIEVLYDERARSSLARYFAVMNDEKPAKFMIAKRLPAEFDVDEPLESLWAKHEKLTEDFYRIQSEIDSGRMSLEDMVAPEKSYLDLKIAIANRILERCHLCNRRCGVNRLRGELGYCRCGNQITVSSIFEHIGEEPELVPSGTIFTMGCTIRCLHCQNWTI
;
A
#
# COMPACT_ATOMS: atom_id res chain seq x y z
N MET A 1 -0.10 -27.71 6.19
CA MET A 1 1.17 -28.37 5.80
C MET A 1 2.38 -27.45 6.03
N TRP A 2 2.32 -26.17 5.63
CA TRP A 2 3.40 -25.19 5.87
C TRP A 2 3.83 -25.08 7.34
N ARG A 3 2.89 -25.15 8.29
CA ARG A 3 3.16 -25.15 9.76
C ARG A 3 4.14 -26.23 10.22
N ILE A 4 4.24 -27.35 9.50
CA ILE A 4 5.20 -28.42 9.81
C ILE A 4 6.58 -28.07 9.24
N LEU A 5 6.62 -27.46 8.05
CA LEU A 5 7.83 -27.09 7.33
C LEU A 5 8.48 -25.81 7.88
N ARG A 6 7.66 -24.91 8.41
CA ARG A 6 8.04 -23.58 8.92
C ARG A 6 7.57 -23.43 10.36
N ARG A 7 8.19 -24.18 11.27
CA ARG A 7 7.92 -24.07 12.72
C ARG A 7 8.35 -22.72 13.28
N ASP A 8 9.44 -22.20 12.74
CA ASP A 8 9.94 -20.83 12.98
C ASP A 8 8.85 -19.78 12.75
N ALA A 9 8.03 -19.93 11.70
CA ALA A 9 6.91 -19.02 11.41
C ALA A 9 5.77 -19.09 12.45
N ILE A 10 5.70 -20.14 13.25
CA ILE A 10 4.78 -20.24 14.38
C ILE A 10 5.43 -19.67 15.64
N GLU A 11 6.70 -20.00 15.88
CA GLU A 11 7.45 -19.57 17.07
C GLU A 11 7.63 -18.05 17.11
N VAL A 12 7.88 -17.41 15.97
CA VAL A 12 8.04 -15.96 15.85
C VAL A 12 6.82 -15.17 16.32
N LEU A 13 5.62 -15.76 16.28
CA LEU A 13 4.39 -15.11 16.77
C LEU A 13 4.43 -14.90 18.29
N TYR A 14 5.28 -15.64 19.00
CA TYR A 14 5.49 -15.52 20.44
C TYR A 14 6.77 -14.77 20.80
N ASP A 15 7.62 -14.43 19.83
CA ASP A 15 8.85 -13.67 20.05
C ASP A 15 8.55 -12.20 20.44
N GLU A 16 9.10 -11.76 21.56
CA GLU A 16 8.82 -10.42 22.10
C GLU A 16 9.36 -9.30 21.20
N ARG A 17 10.49 -9.51 20.52
CA ARG A 17 11.09 -8.50 19.64
C ARG A 17 10.31 -8.39 18.34
N ALA A 18 9.87 -9.51 17.77
CA ALA A 18 9.00 -9.52 16.61
C ALA A 18 7.68 -8.81 16.93
N ARG A 19 7.03 -9.19 18.05
CA ARG A 19 5.76 -8.58 18.47
C ARG A 19 5.87 -7.08 18.73
N SER A 20 6.98 -6.60 19.30
CA SER A 20 7.19 -5.17 19.50
C SER A 20 7.51 -4.42 18.20
N SER A 21 8.32 -5.02 17.31
CA SER A 21 8.72 -4.40 16.03
C SER A 21 7.58 -4.34 15.01
N LEU A 22 6.71 -5.35 15.01
CA LEU A 22 5.61 -5.52 14.05
C LEU A 22 4.24 -5.49 14.75
N ALA A 23 4.12 -4.75 15.84
CA ALA A 23 2.95 -4.75 16.72
C ALA A 23 1.62 -4.56 15.96
N ARG A 24 1.54 -3.58 15.05
CA ARG A 24 0.31 -3.36 14.27
C ARG A 24 0.07 -4.47 13.26
N TYR A 25 1.11 -5.02 12.63
CA TYR A 25 0.96 -6.09 11.66
C TYR A 25 0.31 -7.32 12.31
N PHE A 26 0.83 -7.75 13.48
CA PHE A 26 0.23 -8.87 14.21
C PHE A 26 -1.16 -8.54 14.77
N ALA A 27 -1.40 -7.32 15.25
CA ALA A 27 -2.74 -6.90 15.67
C ALA A 27 -3.75 -6.94 14.51
N VAL A 28 -3.34 -6.58 13.28
CA VAL A 28 -4.19 -6.71 12.10
C VAL A 28 -4.38 -8.18 11.71
N MET A 29 -3.32 -8.99 11.77
CA MET A 29 -3.37 -10.42 11.48
C MET A 29 -4.32 -11.19 12.40
N ASN A 30 -4.44 -10.76 13.66
CA ASN A 30 -5.29 -11.37 14.68
C ASN A 30 -6.69 -10.70 14.77
N ASP A 31 -7.06 -9.84 13.80
CA ASP A 31 -8.32 -9.09 13.80
C ASP A 31 -8.54 -8.18 15.03
N GLU A 32 -7.47 -7.83 15.75
CA GLU A 32 -7.51 -6.92 16.90
C GLU A 32 -7.55 -5.45 16.49
N LYS A 33 -6.98 -5.12 15.32
CA LYS A 33 -6.96 -3.75 14.78
C LYS A 33 -7.23 -3.77 13.27
N PRO A 34 -7.93 -2.76 12.72
CA PRO A 34 -8.15 -2.71 11.29
C PRO A 34 -6.86 -2.34 10.52
N ALA A 35 -6.75 -2.81 9.28
CA ALA A 35 -5.69 -2.34 8.38
C ALA A 35 -5.81 -0.83 8.12
N LYS A 36 -4.68 -0.11 8.01
CA LYS A 36 -4.68 1.36 7.86
C LYS A 36 -5.48 1.85 6.64
N PHE A 37 -5.45 1.11 5.54
CA PHE A 37 -6.20 1.49 4.33
C PHE A 37 -7.72 1.42 4.56
N MET A 38 -8.20 0.55 5.45
CA MET A 38 -9.62 0.47 5.81
C MET A 38 -10.07 1.72 6.55
N ILE A 39 -9.23 2.24 7.45
CA ILE A 39 -9.46 3.55 8.11
C ILE A 39 -9.45 4.68 7.08
N ALA A 40 -8.46 4.71 6.18
CA ALA A 40 -8.34 5.74 5.15
C ALA A 40 -9.55 5.78 4.20
N LYS A 41 -10.18 4.61 3.92
CA LYS A 41 -11.42 4.50 3.14
C LYS A 41 -12.66 5.09 3.84
N ARG A 42 -12.63 5.23 5.17
CA ARG A 42 -13.75 5.75 5.97
C ARG A 42 -13.60 7.22 6.33
N LEU A 43 -12.41 7.78 6.21
CA LEU A 43 -12.17 9.20 6.45
C LEU A 43 -12.68 10.02 5.24
N PRO A 44 -13.69 10.89 5.38
CA PRO A 44 -14.19 11.71 4.29
C PRO A 44 -13.13 12.70 3.79
N ALA A 45 -13.14 12.98 2.50
CA ALA A 45 -12.26 13.96 1.87
C ALA A 45 -13.04 14.83 0.87
N GLU A 46 -13.00 16.14 1.07
CA GLU A 46 -13.65 17.11 0.19
C GLU A 46 -12.64 17.64 -0.85
N PHE A 47 -12.76 17.16 -2.09
CA PHE A 47 -11.93 17.63 -3.19
C PHE A 47 -12.59 17.41 -4.56
N ASP A 48 -12.22 18.26 -5.51
CA ASP A 48 -12.51 18.08 -6.93
C ASP A 48 -11.30 17.48 -7.64
N VAL A 49 -11.57 16.58 -8.59
CA VAL A 49 -10.54 15.82 -9.30
C VAL A 49 -9.65 16.73 -10.17
N ASP A 50 -10.18 17.88 -10.58
CA ASP A 50 -9.52 18.86 -11.43
C ASP A 50 -8.70 19.90 -10.65
N GLU A 51 -8.73 19.89 -9.31
CA GLU A 51 -7.93 20.81 -8.51
C GLU A 51 -6.43 20.74 -8.83
N PRO A 52 -5.67 21.83 -8.67
CA PRO A 52 -4.21 21.80 -8.79
C PRO A 52 -3.58 20.77 -7.83
N LEU A 53 -2.47 20.15 -8.25
CA LEU A 53 -1.78 19.12 -7.46
C LEU A 53 -1.39 19.64 -6.07
N GLU A 54 -0.99 20.90 -5.98
CA GLU A 54 -0.61 21.60 -4.75
C GLU A 54 -1.79 21.70 -3.77
N SER A 55 -3.00 21.95 -4.28
CA SER A 55 -4.24 21.98 -3.47
C SER A 55 -4.56 20.60 -2.91
N LEU A 56 -4.46 19.57 -3.76
CA LEU A 56 -4.70 18.18 -3.34
C LEU A 56 -3.70 17.75 -2.24
N TRP A 57 -2.42 18.13 -2.37
CA TRP A 57 -1.42 17.86 -1.33
C TRP A 57 -1.69 18.61 -0.03
N ALA A 58 -2.09 19.88 -0.08
CA ALA A 58 -2.46 20.64 1.12
C ALA A 58 -3.65 20.00 1.86
N LYS A 59 -4.63 19.46 1.12
CA LYS A 59 -5.74 18.68 1.70
C LYS A 59 -5.25 17.35 2.28
N HIS A 60 -4.34 16.67 1.59
CA HIS A 60 -3.76 15.43 2.06
C HIS A 60 -3.02 15.63 3.39
N GLU A 61 -2.25 16.71 3.55
CA GLU A 61 -1.55 17.03 4.81
C GLU A 61 -2.54 17.15 5.97
N LYS A 62 -3.60 17.95 5.81
CA LYS A 62 -4.65 18.11 6.83
C LYS A 62 -5.31 16.77 7.18
N LEU A 63 -5.72 16.01 6.17
CA LEU A 63 -6.35 14.70 6.38
C LEU A 63 -5.39 13.65 6.94
N THR A 64 -4.08 13.85 6.81
CA THR A 64 -3.09 12.96 7.45
C THR A 64 -3.12 13.13 8.96
N GLU A 65 -3.28 14.35 9.47
CA GLU A 65 -3.44 14.61 10.91
C GLU A 65 -4.72 13.97 11.44
N ASP A 66 -5.84 14.18 10.74
CA ASP A 66 -7.12 13.55 11.08
C ASP A 66 -7.07 12.03 11.03
N PHE A 67 -6.37 11.46 10.03
CA PHE A 67 -6.16 10.03 9.91
C PHE A 67 -5.48 9.47 11.16
N TYR A 68 -4.39 10.09 11.65
CA TYR A 68 -3.70 9.61 12.85
C TYR A 68 -4.53 9.79 14.12
N ARG A 69 -5.30 10.88 14.22
CA ARG A 69 -6.25 11.10 15.31
C ARG A 69 -7.28 9.97 15.34
N ILE A 70 -7.98 9.74 14.22
CA ILE A 70 -8.98 8.66 14.06
C ILE A 70 -8.37 7.28 14.32
N GLN A 71 -7.17 7.02 13.80
CA GLN A 71 -6.47 5.76 14.06
C GLN A 71 -6.25 5.56 15.57
N SER A 72 -5.86 6.60 16.30
CA SER A 72 -5.67 6.54 17.76
C SER A 72 -6.98 6.30 18.52
N GLU A 73 -8.09 6.93 18.11
CA GLU A 73 -9.42 6.69 18.67
C GLU A 73 -9.86 5.22 18.47
N ILE A 74 -9.68 4.68 17.27
CA ILE A 74 -9.99 3.28 16.95
C ILE A 74 -9.08 2.33 17.74
N ASP A 75 -7.77 2.56 17.71
CA ASP A 75 -6.79 1.72 18.40
C ASP A 75 -6.98 1.72 19.94
N SER A 76 -7.63 2.75 20.50
CA SER A 76 -7.98 2.85 21.92
C SER A 76 -9.40 2.34 22.26
N GLY A 77 -10.15 1.88 21.26
CA GLY A 77 -11.52 1.38 21.44
C GLY A 77 -12.56 2.47 21.71
N ARG A 78 -12.20 3.76 21.58
CA ARG A 78 -13.12 4.88 21.75
C ARG A 78 -14.07 5.06 20.57
N MET A 79 -13.72 4.48 19.43
CA MET A 79 -14.51 4.50 18.20
C MET A 79 -14.36 3.16 17.48
N SER A 80 -15.43 2.67 16.86
CA SER A 80 -15.38 1.51 15.98
C SER A 80 -15.33 1.96 14.52
N LEU A 81 -14.65 1.18 13.67
CA LEU A 81 -14.61 1.43 12.23
C LEU A 81 -15.99 1.16 11.59
N GLU A 82 -16.74 0.22 12.14
CA GLU A 82 -18.08 -0.17 11.68
C GLU A 82 -19.09 0.97 11.84
N ASP A 83 -18.91 1.82 12.85
CA ASP A 83 -19.74 3.01 13.09
C ASP A 83 -19.51 4.12 12.05
N MET A 84 -18.41 4.06 11.31
CA MET A 84 -18.06 5.08 10.31
C MET A 84 -18.76 4.79 8.97
N VAL A 85 -19.67 5.69 8.56
CA VAL A 85 -20.32 5.62 7.26
C VAL A 85 -19.28 5.77 6.14
N ALA A 86 -19.37 4.96 5.09
CA ALA A 86 -18.51 5.10 3.92
C ALA A 86 -18.84 6.42 3.20
N PRO A 87 -17.87 7.34 3.05
CA PRO A 87 -18.09 8.61 2.37
C PRO A 87 -18.15 8.43 0.85
N GLU A 88 -18.68 9.42 0.14
CA GLU A 88 -18.65 9.45 -1.34
C GLU A 88 -17.22 9.55 -1.87
N LYS A 89 -16.40 10.40 -1.24
CA LYS A 89 -14.96 10.51 -1.49
C LYS A 89 -14.22 10.38 -0.16
N SER A 90 -13.25 9.48 -0.12
CA SER A 90 -12.43 9.20 1.05
C SER A 90 -11.03 9.79 0.94
N TYR A 91 -10.31 9.79 2.06
CA TYR A 91 -8.88 10.11 2.08
C TYR A 91 -8.05 9.16 1.19
N LEU A 92 -8.50 7.91 1.00
CA LEU A 92 -7.89 7.02 0.01
C LEU A 92 -8.14 7.51 -1.43
N ASP A 93 -9.34 8.00 -1.73
CA ASP A 93 -9.68 8.53 -3.06
C ASP A 93 -8.89 9.81 -3.38
N LEU A 94 -8.64 10.66 -2.39
CA LEU A 94 -7.73 11.80 -2.55
C LEU A 94 -6.32 11.35 -2.97
N LYS A 95 -5.78 10.29 -2.35
CA LYS A 95 -4.48 9.73 -2.73
C LYS A 95 -4.49 9.18 -4.16
N ILE A 96 -5.60 8.57 -4.59
CA ILE A 96 -5.78 8.09 -5.97
C ILE A 96 -5.77 9.29 -6.93
N ALA A 97 -6.48 10.38 -6.62
CA ALA A 97 -6.50 11.59 -7.44
C ALA A 97 -5.10 12.22 -7.58
N ILE A 98 -4.36 12.33 -6.46
CA ILE A 98 -2.96 12.79 -6.46
C ILE A 98 -2.08 11.88 -7.34
N ALA A 99 -2.20 10.55 -7.19
CA ALA A 99 -1.43 9.59 -7.99
C ALA A 99 -1.73 9.73 -9.49
N ASN A 100 -3.00 9.88 -9.87
CA ASN A 100 -3.39 10.11 -11.26
C ASN A 100 -2.80 11.41 -11.81
N ARG A 101 -2.80 12.49 -11.03
CA ARG A 101 -2.18 13.75 -11.46
C ARG A 101 -0.67 13.63 -11.63
N ILE A 102 0.00 12.87 -10.77
CA ILE A 102 1.43 12.53 -10.94
C ILE A 102 1.66 11.74 -12.23
N LEU A 103 0.75 10.84 -12.62
CA LEU A 103 0.85 10.03 -13.83
C LEU A 103 0.74 10.84 -15.14
N GLU A 104 0.08 12.00 -15.12
CA GLU A 104 0.01 12.92 -16.27
C GLU A 104 1.38 13.53 -16.63
N ARG A 105 2.27 13.68 -15.63
CA ARG A 105 3.66 14.11 -15.81
C ARG A 105 4.57 13.25 -14.96
N CYS A 106 4.70 11.97 -15.33
CA CYS A 106 5.24 10.92 -14.48
C CYS A 106 6.65 11.22 -13.94
N HIS A 107 6.77 11.22 -12.61
CA HIS A 107 8.02 11.42 -11.89
C HIS A 107 8.23 10.45 -10.71
N LEU A 108 7.61 9.27 -10.77
CA LEU A 108 7.68 8.24 -9.72
C LEU A 108 9.06 7.57 -9.57
N CYS A 109 9.92 7.67 -10.57
CA CYS A 109 11.30 7.17 -10.49
C CYS A 109 12.31 8.31 -10.64
N ASN A 110 13.56 8.05 -10.27
CA ASN A 110 14.65 9.04 -10.33
C ASN A 110 14.92 9.60 -11.74
N ARG A 111 14.46 8.94 -12.81
CA ARG A 111 14.56 9.48 -14.18
C ARG A 111 13.60 10.63 -14.47
N ARG A 112 12.53 10.79 -13.66
CA ARG A 112 11.55 11.89 -13.77
C ARG A 112 11.11 12.19 -15.20
N CYS A 113 10.75 11.16 -15.96
CA CYS A 113 10.61 11.24 -17.42
C CYS A 113 9.51 12.19 -17.92
N GLY A 114 8.55 12.59 -17.08
CA GLY A 114 7.55 13.61 -17.41
C GLY A 114 6.48 13.21 -18.43
N VAL A 115 6.54 12.01 -18.98
CA VAL A 115 5.53 11.48 -19.92
C VAL A 115 4.17 11.28 -19.27
N ASN A 116 3.12 11.37 -20.08
CA ASN A 116 1.74 11.21 -19.66
C ASN A 116 1.27 9.75 -19.80
N ARG A 117 1.26 9.03 -18.66
CA ARG A 117 0.85 7.62 -18.61
C ARG A 117 -0.63 7.43 -18.91
N LEU A 118 -1.47 8.41 -18.61
CA LEU A 118 -2.92 8.34 -18.84
C LEU A 118 -3.25 8.44 -20.33
N ARG A 119 -2.37 9.04 -21.13
CA ARG A 119 -2.44 9.05 -22.60
C ARG A 119 -1.77 7.84 -23.26
N GLY A 120 -1.34 6.86 -22.47
CA GLY A 120 -0.64 5.66 -22.97
C GLY A 120 0.84 5.89 -23.31
N GLU A 121 1.42 7.05 -22.99
CA GLU A 121 2.83 7.30 -23.27
C GLU A 121 3.71 6.41 -22.39
N LEU A 122 4.80 5.90 -22.96
CA LEU A 122 5.77 5.03 -22.30
C LEU A 122 7.13 5.72 -22.18
N GLY A 123 7.69 5.73 -20.97
CA GLY A 123 9.01 6.29 -20.68
C GLY A 123 10.08 5.22 -20.79
N TYR A 124 11.28 5.52 -20.30
CA TYR A 124 12.39 4.56 -20.29
C TYR A 124 12.03 3.23 -19.64
N CYS A 125 11.25 3.28 -18.55
CA CYS A 125 10.78 2.14 -17.78
C CYS A 125 9.76 1.25 -18.51
N ARG A 126 9.12 1.75 -19.57
CA ARG A 126 8.03 1.06 -20.29
C ARG A 126 6.79 0.71 -19.44
N CYS A 127 6.73 1.11 -18.17
CA CYS A 127 5.53 0.97 -17.34
C CYS A 127 4.42 1.93 -17.84
N GLY A 128 3.19 1.42 -17.97
CA GLY A 128 1.98 2.19 -18.29
C GLY A 128 1.22 2.67 -17.04
N ASN A 129 -0.09 2.89 -17.19
CA ASN A 129 -1.02 3.16 -16.07
C ASN A 129 -1.73 1.91 -15.54
N GLN A 130 -1.55 0.77 -16.20
CA GLN A 130 -2.03 -0.53 -15.76
C GLN A 130 -0.86 -1.36 -15.26
N ILE A 131 -1.06 -2.08 -14.16
CA ILE A 131 -0.10 -3.06 -13.65
C ILE A 131 -0.21 -4.33 -14.49
N THR A 132 0.92 -4.96 -14.80
CA THR A 132 0.93 -6.29 -15.42
C THR A 132 1.48 -7.28 -14.41
N VAL A 133 0.74 -8.37 -14.19
CA VAL A 133 1.10 -9.42 -13.23
C VAL A 133 1.74 -10.57 -14.00
N SER A 134 2.91 -11.02 -13.55
CA SER A 134 3.61 -12.20 -14.08
C SER A 134 3.06 -13.48 -13.46
N SER A 135 2.99 -13.51 -12.13
CA SER A 135 2.57 -14.70 -11.37
C SER A 135 1.97 -14.32 -10.02
N ILE A 136 1.10 -15.19 -9.51
CA ILE A 136 0.51 -15.10 -8.17
C ILE A 136 0.57 -16.49 -7.54
N PHE A 137 1.16 -16.60 -6.35
CA PHE A 137 1.28 -17.88 -5.65
C PHE A 137 1.47 -17.70 -4.13
N GLU A 138 1.20 -18.76 -3.37
CA GLU A 138 1.56 -18.84 -1.95
C GLU A 138 3.07 -19.03 -1.83
N HIS A 139 3.73 -18.12 -1.12
CA HIS A 139 5.18 -18.11 -0.96
C HIS A 139 5.54 -18.46 0.49
N ILE A 140 6.47 -19.41 0.64
CA ILE A 140 6.90 -19.96 1.94
C ILE A 140 8.38 -19.73 2.24
N GLY A 141 9.07 -18.93 1.40
CA GLY A 141 10.50 -18.62 1.52
C GLY A 141 10.82 -17.27 2.16
N GLU A 142 9.82 -16.47 2.56
CA GLU A 142 10.03 -15.19 3.27
C GLU A 142 10.51 -15.43 4.72
N GLU A 143 10.84 -14.33 5.42
CA GLU A 143 11.11 -14.31 6.85
C GLU A 143 9.94 -14.91 7.66
N PRO A 144 10.21 -15.51 8.84
CA PRO A 144 9.21 -16.27 9.61
C PRO A 144 7.91 -15.51 9.86
N GLU A 145 7.97 -14.23 10.20
CA GLU A 145 6.82 -13.37 10.49
C GLU A 145 5.91 -13.08 9.27
N LEU A 146 6.39 -13.34 8.06
CA LEU A 146 5.69 -13.08 6.80
C LEU A 146 5.17 -14.36 6.14
N VAL A 147 5.26 -15.52 6.80
CA VAL A 147 4.96 -16.82 6.17
C VAL A 147 3.69 -17.47 6.73
N PRO A 148 2.80 -18.00 5.87
CA PRO A 148 2.82 -17.92 4.41
C PRO A 148 2.47 -16.49 3.94
N SER A 149 3.10 -16.06 2.84
CA SER A 149 2.75 -14.82 2.17
C SER A 149 2.00 -15.10 0.86
N GLY A 150 1.06 -14.21 0.53
CA GLY A 150 0.53 -14.12 -0.82
C GLY A 150 1.46 -13.27 -1.68
N THR A 151 2.15 -13.88 -2.64
CA THR A 151 3.12 -13.17 -3.48
C THR A 151 2.53 -12.87 -4.84
N ILE A 152 2.64 -11.61 -5.26
CA ILE A 152 2.24 -11.12 -6.58
C ILE A 152 3.49 -10.54 -7.25
N PHE A 153 4.00 -11.23 -8.27
CA PHE A 153 5.08 -10.70 -9.09
C PHE A 153 4.54 -9.87 -10.23
N THR A 154 5.08 -8.67 -10.39
CA THR A 154 4.65 -7.71 -11.40
C THR A 154 5.73 -7.56 -12.45
N MET A 155 5.32 -7.27 -13.68
CA MET A 155 6.23 -6.98 -14.79
C MET A 155 6.46 -5.48 -14.91
N GLY A 156 7.67 -5.09 -15.30
CA GLY A 156 8.03 -3.70 -15.46
C GLY A 156 9.53 -3.46 -15.40
N CYS A 157 9.89 -2.24 -14.98
CA CYS A 157 11.25 -1.75 -15.08
C CYS A 157 12.17 -2.25 -13.95
N THR A 158 13.06 -3.18 -14.26
CA THR A 158 14.22 -3.57 -13.44
C THR A 158 15.38 -2.56 -13.52
N ILE A 159 15.06 -1.28 -13.79
CA ILE A 159 16.03 -0.22 -14.19
C ILE A 159 16.74 -0.55 -15.53
N ARG A 160 16.30 -1.60 -16.24
CA ARG A 160 17.03 -2.28 -17.34
C ARG A 160 18.39 -2.81 -16.91
N CYS A 161 18.55 -3.16 -15.64
CA CYS A 161 19.75 -3.83 -15.17
C CYS A 161 19.93 -5.13 -15.97
N LEU A 162 21.18 -5.38 -16.41
CA LEU A 162 21.56 -6.63 -17.08
C LEU A 162 21.49 -7.85 -16.15
N HIS A 163 21.47 -7.61 -14.84
CA HIS A 163 21.33 -8.64 -13.82
C HIS A 163 19.91 -8.53 -13.23
N CYS A 164 18.98 -9.32 -13.77
CA CYS A 164 17.74 -9.60 -13.06
C CYS A 164 17.97 -10.83 -12.20
N GLN A 165 17.88 -10.69 -10.87
CA GLN A 165 17.95 -11.84 -9.95
C GLN A 165 16.88 -12.90 -10.26
N ASN A 166 15.81 -12.49 -10.94
CA ASN A 166 14.67 -13.32 -11.31
C ASN A 166 14.56 -13.53 -12.84
N TRP A 167 15.65 -13.46 -13.60
CA TRP A 167 15.62 -13.62 -15.07
C TRP A 167 15.00 -14.96 -15.53
N THR A 168 15.11 -16.00 -14.71
CA THR A 168 14.57 -17.34 -14.98
C THR A 168 13.12 -17.54 -14.52
N ILE A 169 12.49 -16.53 -13.91
CA ILE A 169 11.08 -16.58 -13.48
C ILE A 169 10.17 -16.20 -14.65
#